data_AF-A0A923WKM8-F1
#
_entry.id   AF-A0A923WKM8-F1
#
_cell.length_a   1.000
_cell.length_b   1.000
_cell.length_c   1.000
_cell.angle_alpha   90.00
_cell.angle_beta   90.00
_cell.angle_gamma   90.00
#
_symmetry.space_group_name_H-M   'P 1'
#
loop_
_entity.id
_entity.type
_entity.pdbx_description
1 polymer ?
#
loop_
_entity_poly.entity_id
_entity_poly.type
_entity_poly.pdbx_seq_one_letter_code
_entity_poly.pdbx_strand_id
1 'polypeptide(L)'
;MTDLTQELTPALTPELNVLVAATSATLERIARDFSPAVFASSLAAEDMVLTDLILKAGLPIGIFSLDTGRLHPETLAVVDAVKARYDYAITLYHPNLEAVDAYVATNGLNAFYDSVDMRRACCGMRKVEPLGRALAGKRAWITGQRRAQSSTRAELNIEE
;
A
#
# COMPACT_ATOMS: atom_id res chain seq x y z
N MET A 1 -10.05 27.88 -12.08
CA MET A 1 -9.64 26.55 -11.59
C MET A 1 -10.93 25.83 -11.28
N THR A 2 -11.45 25.09 -12.25
CA THR A 2 -12.73 24.39 -12.11
C THR A 2 -12.60 23.41 -10.96
N ASP A 3 -13.50 23.52 -10.00
CA ASP A 3 -13.59 22.59 -8.88
C ASP A 3 -13.91 21.20 -9.45
N LEU A 4 -12.90 20.35 -9.56
CA LEU A 4 -13.03 18.97 -10.05
C LEU A 4 -13.96 18.13 -9.15
N THR A 5 -14.36 18.64 -7.98
CA THR A 5 -15.37 17.98 -7.15
C THR A 5 -16.80 18.25 -7.60
N GLN A 6 -17.06 19.33 -8.36
CA GLN A 6 -18.40 19.68 -8.84
C GLN A 6 -18.87 18.83 -10.04
N GLU A 7 -17.96 18.29 -10.86
CA GLU A 7 -18.32 17.42 -11.99
C GLU A 7 -18.55 15.94 -11.62
N LEU A 8 -18.30 15.54 -10.37
CA LEU A 8 -18.51 14.16 -9.88
C LEU A 8 -19.89 13.93 -9.25
N THR A 9 -20.78 14.93 -9.27
CA THR A 9 -22.14 14.82 -8.73
C THR A 9 -23.15 15.04 -9.85
N PRO A 10 -23.64 13.94 -10.44
CA PRO A 10 -24.83 13.31 -9.88
C PRO A 10 -24.67 11.78 -9.72
N ALA A 11 -24.86 11.30 -8.48
CA ALA A 11 -24.91 9.90 -8.07
C ALA A 11 -23.64 9.06 -8.30
N LEU A 12 -22.63 9.28 -7.45
CA LEU A 12 -21.93 8.13 -6.88
C LEU A 12 -23.01 7.26 -6.18
N THR A 13 -23.26 6.08 -6.75
CA THR A 13 -24.54 5.37 -6.71
C THR A 13 -24.79 4.57 -5.42
N PRO A 14 -26.01 4.01 -5.19
CA PRO A 14 -26.27 3.04 -4.12
C PRO A 14 -25.25 1.89 -4.07
N GLU A 15 -24.73 1.45 -5.22
CA GLU A 15 -23.71 0.42 -5.30
C GLU A 15 -22.38 0.84 -4.65
N LEU A 16 -21.95 2.10 -4.80
CA LEU A 16 -20.76 2.59 -4.11
C LEU A 16 -20.96 2.56 -2.59
N ASN A 17 -22.14 2.98 -2.11
CA ASN A 17 -22.44 2.95 -0.68
C ASN A 17 -22.40 1.52 -0.13
N VAL A 18 -22.89 0.54 -0.89
CA VAL A 18 -22.78 -0.89 -0.55
C VAL A 18 -21.32 -1.33 -0.46
N LEU A 19 -20.49 -0.95 -1.43
CA LEU A 19 -19.06 -1.29 -1.44
C LEU A 19 -18.30 -0.65 -0.27
N VAL A 20 -18.58 0.63 0.03
CA VAL A 20 -17.99 1.34 1.16
C VAL A 20 -18.41 0.67 2.47
N ALA A 21 -19.70 0.38 2.66
CA ALA A 21 -20.19 -0.28 3.86
C ALA A 21 -19.56 -1.67 4.06
N ALA A 22 -19.47 -2.48 3.00
CA ALA A 22 -18.84 -3.80 3.07
C ALA A 22 -17.34 -3.72 3.37
N THR A 23 -16.64 -2.73 2.80
CA THR A 23 -15.21 -2.50 3.04
C THR A 23 -14.98 -2.05 4.48
N SER A 24 -15.78 -1.10 4.99
CA SER A 24 -15.71 -0.63 6.38
C SER A 24 -15.97 -1.77 7.36
N ALA A 25 -17.01 -2.58 7.15
CA ALA A 25 -17.30 -3.74 7.99
C ALA A 25 -16.13 -4.75 8.03
N THR A 26 -15.45 -4.93 6.89
CA THR A 26 -14.26 -5.77 6.81
C THR A 26 -13.10 -5.19 7.62
N LEU A 27 -12.82 -3.89 7.50
CA LEU A 27 -11.76 -3.21 8.26
C LEU A 27 -12.04 -3.22 9.77
N GLU A 28 -13.29 -3.00 10.18
CA GLU A 28 -13.71 -3.08 11.58
C GLU A 28 -13.54 -4.48 12.16
N ARG A 29 -13.87 -5.52 11.40
CA ARG A 29 -13.63 -6.92 11.80
C ARG A 29 -12.13 -7.20 11.96
N ILE A 30 -11.30 -6.76 11.01
CA ILE A 30 -9.85 -6.90 11.09
C ILE A 30 -9.30 -6.21 12.35
N ALA A 31 -9.71 -4.98 12.60
CA ALA A 31 -9.28 -4.22 13.77
C ALA A 31 -9.68 -4.88 15.10
N ARG A 32 -10.85 -5.53 15.15
CA ARG A 32 -11.38 -6.22 16.33
C ARG A 32 -10.68 -7.55 16.60
N ASP A 33 -10.55 -8.38 15.56
CA ASP A 33 -10.23 -9.80 15.72
C ASP A 33 -8.74 -10.10 15.50
N PHE A 34 -8.04 -9.25 14.73
CA PHE A 34 -6.67 -9.48 14.24
C PHE A 34 -5.68 -8.36 14.62
N SER A 35 -5.92 -7.64 15.72
CA SER A 35 -4.95 -6.67 16.24
C SER A 35 -3.73 -7.34 16.89
N PRO A 36 -2.47 -6.92 16.60
CA PRO A 36 -2.11 -5.77 15.77
C PRO A 36 -2.19 -6.10 14.27
N ALA A 37 -2.96 -5.29 13.53
CA ALA A 37 -3.10 -5.36 12.08
C ALA A 37 -2.40 -4.16 11.43
N VAL A 38 -1.95 -4.35 10.18
CA VAL A 38 -1.32 -3.29 9.38
C VAL A 38 -1.84 -3.24 7.96
N PHE A 39 -1.89 -2.07 7.36
CA PHE A 39 -2.17 -1.85 5.96
C PHE A 39 -0.87 -1.54 5.20
N ALA A 40 -0.54 -2.39 4.22
CA ALA A 40 0.56 -2.18 3.30
C ALA A 40 0.08 -1.31 2.12
N SER A 41 0.40 -0.01 2.17
CA SER A 41 0.00 0.96 1.16
C SER A 41 1.12 1.19 0.15
N SER A 42 0.80 1.06 -1.14
CA SER A 42 1.65 1.49 -2.26
C SER A 42 1.45 2.97 -2.62
N LEU A 43 0.59 3.68 -1.88
CA LEU A 43 0.20 5.07 -2.11
C LEU A 43 -0.57 5.30 -3.42
N ALA A 44 -1.08 4.24 -4.04
CA ALA A 44 -1.97 4.32 -5.19
C ALA A 44 -3.36 4.84 -4.81
N ALA A 45 -4.17 5.20 -5.81
CA ALA A 45 -5.50 5.78 -5.59
C ALA A 45 -6.41 4.87 -4.75
N GLU A 46 -6.42 3.57 -5.02
CA GLU A 46 -7.13 2.57 -4.23
C GLU A 46 -6.69 2.52 -2.76
N ASP A 47 -5.39 2.68 -2.51
CA ASP A 47 -4.84 2.63 -1.17
C ASP A 47 -5.21 3.89 -0.39
N MET A 48 -5.41 5.02 -1.09
CA MET A 48 -5.90 6.24 -0.48
C MET A 48 -7.37 6.12 -0.05
N VAL A 49 -8.19 5.32 -0.73
CA VAL A 49 -9.55 4.99 -0.27
C VAL A 49 -9.49 4.21 1.04
N LEU A 50 -8.67 3.16 1.12
CA LEU A 50 -8.49 2.40 2.35
C LEU A 50 -7.90 3.25 3.49
N THR A 51 -6.94 4.12 3.17
CA THR A 51 -6.36 5.07 4.12
C THR A 51 -7.42 6.02 4.68
N ASP A 52 -8.26 6.60 3.82
CA ASP A 52 -9.36 7.49 4.24
C ASP A 52 -10.34 6.75 5.18
N LEU A 53 -10.75 5.53 4.82
CA LEU A 53 -11.65 4.72 5.65
C LEU A 53 -11.05 4.36 7.01
N ILE A 54 -9.80 3.89 7.04
CA ILE A 54 -9.09 3.52 8.27
C ILE A 54 -8.96 4.72 9.20
N LEU A 55 -8.47 5.85 8.68
CA LEU A 55 -8.14 7.02 9.50
C LEU A 55 -9.38 7.78 9.96
N LYS A 56 -10.40 7.95 9.12
CA LYS A 56 -11.66 8.62 9.54
C LYS A 56 -12.44 7.82 10.56
N ALA A 57 -12.42 6.49 10.48
CA ALA A 57 -13.07 5.62 11.46
C ALA A 57 -12.24 5.43 12.74
N GLY A 58 -10.99 5.94 12.78
CA GLY A 58 -10.11 5.81 13.94
C GLY A 58 -9.73 4.37 14.25
N LEU A 59 -9.65 3.49 13.24
CA LEU A 59 -9.35 2.09 13.44
C LEU A 59 -7.89 1.91 13.88
N PRO A 60 -7.59 1.04 14.85
CA PRO A 60 -6.23 0.75 15.32
C PRO A 60 -5.44 -0.13 14.33
N ILE A 61 -5.37 0.29 13.07
CA ILE A 61 -4.64 -0.37 11.98
C ILE A 61 -3.47 0.53 11.60
N GLY A 62 -2.23 0.03 11.74
CA GLY A 62 -1.04 0.79 11.34
C GLY A 62 -0.92 0.85 9.82
N ILE A 63 -0.51 1.98 9.24
CA ILE A 63 -0.30 2.13 7.80
C ILE A 63 1.19 2.29 7.54
N PHE A 64 1.72 1.46 6.64
CA PHE A 64 3.11 1.54 6.21
C PHE A 64 3.24 1.51 4.69
N SER A 65 4.36 2.01 4.19
CA SER A 65 4.77 1.88 2.79
C SER A 65 6.21 1.42 2.69
N LEU A 66 6.58 0.85 1.54
CA LEU A 66 7.94 0.46 1.22
C LEU A 66 8.59 1.53 0.35
N ASP A 67 9.46 2.35 0.93
CA ASP A 67 10.32 3.20 0.11
C ASP A 67 11.46 2.35 -0.45
N THR A 68 11.25 1.90 -1.67
CA THR A 68 12.21 1.06 -2.38
C THR A 68 13.50 1.79 -2.76
N GLY A 69 13.60 3.11 -2.55
CA GLY A 69 14.69 3.97 -3.06
C GLY A 69 14.62 4.20 -4.57
N ARG A 70 13.49 3.83 -5.20
CA ARG A 70 13.23 3.91 -6.64
C ARG A 70 11.81 4.41 -6.96
N LEU A 71 11.12 5.00 -5.97
CA LEU A 71 9.80 5.58 -6.17
C LEU A 71 9.91 6.94 -6.87
N HIS A 72 8.85 7.34 -7.57
CA HIS A 72 8.76 8.69 -8.12
C HIS A 72 8.62 9.70 -6.97
N PRO A 73 9.19 10.91 -7.08
CA PRO A 73 9.00 11.97 -6.10
C PRO A 73 7.53 12.27 -5.81
N GLU A 74 6.67 12.21 -6.81
CA GLU A 74 5.23 12.41 -6.70
C GLU A 74 4.56 11.33 -5.83
N THR A 75 5.08 10.10 -5.84
CA THR A 75 4.61 9.03 -4.96
C THR A 75 4.98 9.34 -3.50
N LEU A 76 6.20 9.81 -3.24
CA LEU A 76 6.63 10.19 -1.89
C LEU A 76 5.87 11.41 -1.37
N ALA A 77 5.51 12.36 -2.24
CA ALA A 77 4.70 13.52 -1.87
C ALA A 77 3.31 13.14 -1.33
N VAL A 78 2.78 11.96 -1.67
CA VAL A 78 1.52 11.46 -1.09
C VAL A 78 1.65 11.18 0.41
N VAL A 79 2.83 10.77 0.89
CA VAL A 79 3.09 10.57 2.33
C VAL A 79 2.88 11.87 3.09
N ASP A 80 3.46 12.96 2.58
CA ASP A 80 3.33 14.30 3.16
C ASP A 80 1.88 14.79 3.08
N ALA A 81 1.19 14.53 1.97
CA ALA A 81 -0.22 14.87 1.81
C ALA A 81 -1.11 14.14 2.83
N VAL A 82 -0.85 12.86 3.10
CA VAL A 82 -1.56 12.09 4.14
C VAL A 82 -1.29 12.68 5.52
N LYS A 83 -0.03 13.02 5.83
CA LYS A 83 0.31 13.66 7.11
C LYS A 83 -0.39 15.00 7.29
N ALA A 84 -0.38 15.85 6.26
CA ALA A 84 -1.05 17.15 6.31
C ALA A 84 -2.58 17.03 6.45
N ARG A 85 -3.19 16.02 5.81
CA ARG A 85 -4.65 15.85 5.78
C ARG A 85 -5.22 15.17 7.01
N TYR A 86 -4.56 14.13 7.52
CA TYR A 86 -5.10 13.26 8.58
C TYR A 86 -4.29 13.34 9.89
N ASP A 87 -3.24 14.16 9.94
CA ASP A 87 -2.25 14.18 11.03
C ASP A 87 -1.57 12.82 11.27
N TYR A 88 -1.60 11.92 10.28
CA TYR A 88 -1.07 10.57 10.39
C TYR A 88 0.27 10.40 9.67
N ALA A 89 1.29 9.89 10.37
CA ALA A 89 2.59 9.61 9.78
C ALA A 89 2.65 8.16 9.28
N ILE A 90 2.60 7.96 7.95
CA ILE A 90 2.81 6.64 7.35
C ILE A 90 4.24 6.18 7.67
N THR A 91 4.38 4.95 8.17
CA THR A 91 5.71 4.38 8.44
C THR A 91 6.37 3.96 7.13
N LEU A 92 7.55 4.50 6.83
CA LEU A 92 8.34 4.11 5.65
C LEU A 92 9.39 3.06 6.02
N TYR A 93 9.31 1.90 5.37
CA TYR A 93 10.33 0.85 5.45
C TYR A 93 11.26 0.95 4.24
N HIS A 94 12.55 1.06 4.51
CA HIS A 94 13.61 1.20 3.50
C HIS A 94 14.40 -0.11 3.33
N PRO A 95 14.99 -0.39 2.17
CA PRO A 95 15.91 -1.52 2.02
C PRO A 95 17.11 -1.42 2.95
N ASN A 96 17.74 -2.57 3.24
CA ASN A 96 19.10 -2.58 3.76
C ASN A 96 20.05 -1.98 2.71
N LEU A 97 20.71 -0.87 3.05
CA LEU A 97 21.57 -0.14 2.12
C LEU A 97 22.80 -0.95 1.70
N GLU A 98 23.43 -1.67 2.64
CA GLU A 98 24.63 -2.48 2.33
C GLU A 98 24.31 -3.58 1.30
N ALA A 99 23.15 -4.24 1.44
CA ALA A 99 22.70 -5.26 0.49
C ALA A 99 22.43 -4.67 -0.90
N VAL A 100 21.82 -3.48 -0.95
CA VAL A 100 21.58 -2.75 -2.19
C VAL A 100 22.89 -2.35 -2.86
N ASP A 101 23.82 -1.78 -2.11
CA ASP A 101 25.09 -1.28 -2.61
C ASP A 101 25.96 -2.43 -3.14
N ALA A 102 26.02 -3.56 -2.42
CA ALA A 102 26.70 -4.76 -2.89
C ALA A 102 26.12 -5.28 -4.21
N TYR A 103 24.79 -5.35 -4.33
CA TYR A 103 24.14 -5.76 -5.57
C TYR A 103 24.47 -4.83 -6.74
N VAL A 104 24.40 -3.51 -6.51
CA VAL A 104 24.68 -2.50 -7.55
C VAL A 104 26.15 -2.52 -7.96
N ALA A 105 27.07 -2.69 -7.02
CA ALA A 105 28.51 -2.77 -7.33
C ALA A 105 28.86 -3.98 -8.18
N THR A 106 28.21 -5.14 -7.95
CA THR A 106 28.47 -6.37 -8.71
C THR A 106 27.74 -6.42 -10.05
N ASN A 107 26.47 -6.01 -10.09
CA ASN A 107 25.58 -6.27 -11.23
C ASN A 107 25.24 -5.01 -12.03
N GLY A 108 25.40 -3.82 -11.44
CA GLY A 108 24.96 -2.55 -11.99
C GLY A 108 23.57 -2.14 -11.50
N LEU A 109 23.32 -0.82 -11.54
CA LEU A 109 22.13 -0.20 -10.96
C LEU A 109 20.80 -0.71 -11.54
N ASN A 110 20.82 -1.09 -12.82
CA ASN A 110 19.63 -1.44 -13.60
C ASN A 110 19.58 -2.92 -14.01
N ALA A 111 20.37 -3.78 -13.36
CA ALA A 111 20.46 -5.21 -13.70
C ALA A 111 19.13 -5.97 -13.63
N PHE A 112 18.12 -5.43 -12.96
CA PHE A 112 16.76 -5.98 -12.93
C PHE A 112 16.04 -5.99 -14.30
N TYR A 113 16.59 -5.32 -15.32
CA TYR A 113 16.16 -5.45 -16.71
C TYR A 113 16.85 -6.62 -17.43
N ASP A 114 18.00 -7.06 -16.95
CA ASP A 114 18.87 -7.98 -17.68
C ASP A 114 18.40 -9.44 -17.54
N SER A 115 17.80 -9.80 -16.41
CA SER A 115 17.22 -11.14 -16.22
C SER A 115 16.14 -11.19 -15.14
N VAL A 116 15.36 -12.28 -15.15
CA VAL A 116 14.37 -12.58 -14.12
C VAL A 116 15.03 -12.78 -12.75
N ASP A 117 16.18 -13.44 -12.70
CA ASP A 117 16.89 -13.70 -11.44
C ASP A 117 17.45 -12.41 -10.84
N MET A 118 17.98 -11.52 -11.69
CA MET A 118 18.41 -10.19 -11.25
C MET A 118 17.24 -9.35 -10.75
N ARG A 119 16.09 -9.41 -11.42
CA ARG A 119 14.86 -8.78 -10.93
C ARG A 119 14.40 -9.34 -9.60
N ARG A 120 14.45 -10.66 -9.42
CA ARG A 120 14.09 -11.32 -8.16
C ARG A 120 15.02 -10.90 -7.03
N ALA A 121 16.34 -10.84 -7.26
CA ALA A 121 17.29 -10.35 -6.28
C ALA A 121 17.01 -8.89 -5.89
N CYS A 122 16.80 -8.01 -6.87
CA CYS A 122 16.45 -6.60 -6.63
C CYS A 122 15.13 -6.45 -5.85
N CYS A 123 14.08 -7.17 -6.23
CA CYS A 123 12.82 -7.20 -5.49
C CYS A 123 12.98 -7.80 -4.09
N GLY A 124 13.84 -8.80 -3.93
CA GLY A 124 14.15 -9.44 -2.66
C GLY A 124 14.64 -8.41 -1.63
N MET A 125 15.70 -7.68 -1.99
CA MET A 125 16.32 -6.68 -1.10
C MET A 125 15.48 -5.39 -0.96
N ARG A 126 14.80 -4.94 -2.03
CA ARG A 126 14.05 -3.67 -2.01
C ARG A 126 12.61 -3.78 -1.54
N LYS A 127 11.99 -4.95 -1.61
CA LYS A 127 10.56 -5.14 -1.31
C LYS A 127 10.31 -6.27 -0.32
N VAL A 128 10.80 -7.47 -0.59
CA VAL A 128 10.43 -8.67 0.19
C VAL A 128 11.01 -8.61 1.59
N GLU A 129 12.30 -8.30 1.73
CA GLU A 129 12.97 -8.16 3.02
C GLU A 129 12.34 -7.05 3.89
N PRO A 130 12.20 -5.78 3.43
CA PRO A 130 11.59 -4.74 4.24
C PRO A 130 10.11 -4.99 4.55
N LEU A 131 9.37 -5.66 3.65
CA LEU A 131 8.01 -6.14 3.91
C LEU A 131 7.99 -7.12 5.07
N GLY A 132 8.91 -8.09 5.10
CA GLY A 132 9.03 -9.05 6.20
C GLY A 132 9.22 -8.36 7.55
N ARG A 133 10.05 -7.31 7.61
CA ARG A 133 10.23 -6.51 8.83
C ARG A 133 8.96 -5.76 9.24
N ALA A 134 8.22 -5.19 8.28
CA ALA A 134 6.98 -4.47 8.56
C ALA A 134 5.87 -5.35 9.15
N LEU A 135 5.91 -6.65 8.84
CA LEU A 135 4.90 -7.63 9.25
C LEU A 135 5.27 -8.43 10.48
N ALA A 136 6.52 -8.33 10.93
CA ALA A 136 6.97 -9.02 12.12
C ALA A 136 6.04 -8.70 13.31
N GLY A 137 5.45 -9.75 13.88
CA GLY A 137 4.53 -9.65 15.02
C GLY A 137 3.13 -9.13 14.69
N LYS A 138 2.75 -8.98 13.41
CA LYS A 138 1.39 -8.60 13.00
C LYS A 138 0.52 -9.84 12.82
N ARG A 139 -0.76 -9.73 13.16
CA ARG A 139 -1.74 -10.83 13.04
C ARG A 139 -2.54 -10.78 11.74
N ALA A 140 -2.55 -9.64 11.05
CA ALA A 140 -3.10 -9.47 9.72
C ALA A 140 -2.39 -8.35 8.96
N TRP A 141 -2.37 -8.47 7.62
CA TRP A 141 -2.08 -7.35 6.72
C TRP A 141 -3.28 -7.02 5.84
N ILE A 142 -3.41 -5.78 5.42
CA ILE A 142 -4.36 -5.34 4.40
C ILE A 142 -3.55 -4.98 3.16
N THR A 143 -4.10 -5.24 1.98
CA THR A 143 -3.53 -4.83 0.68
C THR A 143 -4.60 -4.19 -0.18
N GLY A 144 -4.24 -3.23 -1.05
CA GLY A 144 -5.18 -2.60 -2.00
C GLY A 144 -5.42 -3.39 -3.29
N GLN A 145 -5.15 -4.70 -3.30
CA GLN A 145 -5.31 -5.52 -4.50
C GLN A 145 -6.78 -5.58 -4.93
N ARG A 146 -7.04 -5.37 -6.23
CA ARG A 146 -8.39 -5.46 -6.80
C ARG A 146 -8.49 -6.57 -7.84
N ARG A 147 -9.64 -7.24 -7.89
CA ARG A 147 -9.93 -8.26 -8.92
C ARG A 147 -9.84 -7.73 -10.34
N ALA A 148 -10.22 -6.46 -10.54
CA ALA A 148 -10.16 -5.79 -11.84
C ALA A 148 -8.74 -5.35 -12.28
N GLN A 149 -7.71 -5.56 -11.46
CA GLN A 149 -6.37 -5.02 -11.70
C GLN A 149 -5.55 -5.84 -12.72
N SER A 150 -5.80 -7.14 -12.85
CA SER A 150 -5.20 -8.00 -13.86
C SER A 150 -6.01 -9.28 -14.04
N SER A 151 -5.82 -9.98 -15.16
CA SER A 151 -6.45 -11.28 -15.42
C SER A 151 -6.12 -12.32 -14.34
N THR A 152 -4.90 -12.28 -13.79
CA THR A 152 -4.45 -13.16 -12.70
C THR A 152 -5.07 -12.85 -11.33
N ARG A 153 -5.84 -11.76 -11.20
CA ARG A 153 -6.43 -11.31 -9.94
C ARG A 153 -7.95 -11.49 -9.89
N ALA A 154 -8.57 -11.97 -10.97
CA ALA A 154 -10.02 -12.13 -11.04
C ALA A 154 -10.60 -13.01 -9.91
N GLU A 155 -9.82 -13.97 -9.43
CA GLU A 155 -10.21 -14.94 -8.39
C GLU A 155 -9.65 -14.62 -6.99
N LEU A 156 -9.12 -13.40 -6.75
CA LEU A 156 -8.63 -13.03 -5.42
C LEU A 156 -9.71 -13.23 -4.37
N ASN A 157 -9.40 -13.94 -3.29
CA ASN A 157 -10.27 -14.03 -2.12
C ASN A 157 -10.22 -12.72 -1.31
N ILE A 158 -11.20 -12.50 -0.45
CA ILE A 158 -11.21 -11.34 0.46
C ILE A 158 -10.19 -11.54 1.60
N GLU A 159 -9.95 -12.80 1.98
CA GLU A 159 -8.99 -13.22 3.01
C GLU A 159 -8.34 -14.55 2.60
N GLU A 160 -7.15 -14.80 3.14
CA GLU A 160 -6.32 -15.99 2.93
C GLU A 160 -5.80 -16.53 4.27
#